data_AF-A0A3M2UVK5-F1
#
_entry.id   AF-A0A3M2UVK5-F1
#
_cell.length_a   1.000
_cell.length_b   1.000
_cell.length_c   1.000
_cell.angle_alpha   90.00
_cell.angle_beta   90.00
_cell.angle_gamma   90.00
#
_symmetry.space_group_name_H-M   'P 1'
#
loop_
_entity.id
_entity.type
_entity.pdbx_description
1 polymer ?
#
loop_
_entity_poly.entity_id
_entity_poly.type
_entity_poly.pdbx_seq_one_letter_code
_entity_poly.pdbx_strand_id
1 'polypeptide(L)' 'AHQEPVRNTLKDVGRNDPCPCGSDKKFKKCHGA' A
#
# COMPACT_ATOMS: atom_id res chain seq x y z
N ALA A 1 -17.86 11.45 -17.55
CA ALA A 1 -16.81 10.41 -17.43
C ALA A 1 -16.86 9.88 -16.00
N HIS A 2 -17.40 8.68 -15.78
CA HIS A 2 -17.38 8.05 -14.46
C HIS A 2 -15.98 7.52 -14.20
N GLN A 3 -15.28 8.09 -13.23
CA GLN A 3 -14.05 7.50 -12.71
C GLN A 3 -14.44 6.31 -11.85
N GLU A 4 -14.09 5.11 -12.30
CA GLU A 4 -14.22 3.87 -11.53
C GLU A 4 -13.50 4.02 -10.18
N PRO A 5 -14.07 3.51 -9.07
CA PRO A 5 -13.44 3.66 -7.77
C PRO A 5 -12.10 2.93 -7.76
N VAL A 6 -11.02 3.66 -7.45
CA VAL A 6 -9.67 3.12 -7.34
C VAL A 6 -9.68 2.04 -6.25
N ARG A 7 -9.59 0.76 -6.65
CA ARG A 7 -9.41 -0.33 -5.70
C ARG A 7 -8.07 -0.12 -5.00
N ASN A 8 -8.14 0.21 -3.72
CA ASN A 8 -6.96 0.38 -2.88
C ASN A 8 -6.26 -0.98 -2.76
N THR A 9 -5.27 -1.25 -3.62
CA THR A 9 -4.46 -2.48 -3.61
C THR A 9 -3.69 -2.65 -2.30
N LEU A 10 -3.52 -1.56 -1.56
CA LEU A 10 -2.86 -1.51 -0.25
C LEU A 10 -3.78 -1.88 0.92
N LYS A 11 -5.07 -2.21 0.68
CA LYS A 11 -6.06 -2.41 1.75
C LYS A 11 -5.83 -3.69 2.56
N ASP A 12 -5.16 -4.66 1.97
CA ASP A 12 -4.79 -5.93 2.61
C ASP A 12 -3.33 -5.95 3.09
N VAL A 13 -2.54 -4.92 2.76
CA VAL A 13 -1.12 -4.92 3.11
C VAL A 13 -0.94 -4.69 4.61
N GLY A 14 -0.42 -5.71 5.29
CA GLY A 14 -0.16 -5.63 6.71
C GLY A 14 0.90 -4.57 7.03
N ARG A 15 0.74 -3.83 8.14
CA ARG A 15 1.71 -2.82 8.59
C ARG A 15 3.16 -3.33 8.69
N ASN A 16 3.37 -4.62 8.95
CA ASN A 16 4.71 -5.21 9.05
C ASN A 16 5.21 -5.86 7.74
N ASP A 17 4.35 -5.98 6.72
CA ASP A 17 4.68 -6.57 5.42
C ASP A 17 5.66 -5.67 4.65
N PRO A 18 6.50 -6.20 3.73
CA PRO A 18 7.27 -5.37 2.80
C PRO A 18 6.40 -4.34 2.07
N CYS A 19 6.95 -3.16 1.82
CA CYS A 19 6.22 -2.13 1.08
C CYS A 19 6.04 -2.55 -0.38
N PRO A 20 4.80 -2.53 -0.92
CA PRO A 20 4.55 -2.87 -2.34
C PRO A 20 5.10 -1.82 -3.31
N CYS A 21 5.65 -0.72 -2.79
CA CYS A 21 6.41 0.27 -3.54
C CYS A 21 7.83 -0.21 -3.96
N GLY A 22 8.23 -1.43 -3.57
CA GLY A 22 9.56 -1.97 -3.89
C GLY A 22 10.70 -1.41 -3.04
N SER A 23 10.38 -0.65 -1.98
CA SER A 23 11.35 -0.34 -0.94
C SER A 23 11.46 -1.54 -0.01
N ASP A 24 12.65 -2.04 0.29
CA ASP A 24 12.92 -3.10 1.29
C ASP A 24 12.50 -2.74 2.74
N LYS A 25 11.74 -1.66 2.90
CA LYS A 25 11.19 -1.17 4.16
C LYS A 25 9.80 -1.80 4.37
N LYS A 26 9.47 -2.09 5.62
CA LYS A 26 8.11 -2.48 6.03
C LYS A 26 7.10 -1.39 5.67
N PHE A 27 5.87 -1.75 5.34
CA PHE A 27 4.80 -0.81 4.96
C PHE A 27 4.66 0.33 5.98
N LYS A 28 4.62 0.03 7.29
CA LYS A 28 4.56 1.04 8.37
C LYS A 28 5.74 2.02 8.44
N LYS A 29 6.86 1.72 7.77
CA LYS A 29 8.07 2.57 7.71
C LYS A 29 8.22 3.26 6.34
N CYS A 30 7.21 3.15 5.47
CA CYS A 30 7.25 3.67 4.12
C CYS A 30 5.93 4.37 3.75
N HIS A 31 4.94 3.66 3.21
CA HIS A 31 3.65 4.24 2.76
C HIS A 31 2.50 4.03 3.76
N GLY A 32 2.73 3.32 4.86
CA GLY A 32 1.76 3.07 5.92
C GLY A 32 1.92 3.99 7.14
N ALA A 33 2.54 5.16 6.96
CA ALA A 33 2.61 6.23 7.95
C ALA A 33 1.25 6.93 8.07
#